data_AF-A0A9E3G129-F1
#
_entry.id   AF-A0A9E3G129-F1
#
_cell.length_a   1.000
_cell.length_b   1.000
_cell.length_c   1.000
_cell.angle_alpha   90.00
_cell.angle_beta   90.00
_cell.angle_gamma   90.00
#
_symmetry.space_group_name_H-M   'P 1'
#
loop_
_entity.id
_entity.type
_entity.pdbx_description
1 polymer ?
#
loop_
_entity_poly.entity_id
_entity_poly.type
_entity_poly.pdbx_seq_one_letter_code
_entity_poly.pdbx_strand_id
1 'polypeptide(L)'
;MDQYTNGTFDEQAKEQNFCTTKFKLCQLKEGQKDRLGHLVEEIFWNEGNYAVYRSERGVYVQFADSPEEAAAQRSEFTEISPELCELRYLTHEMRSSWPLGRRSQTDRHPSSLYEHNMAEAVMLILEKKNQQGIDLAKQALKMAVDRVTGDNTAKYFSCCVFVWVVLLAIGVAFLMHPQSVGAQAFIVAALFGVTGAMLSVATRLGAFELYPCQRSGMNYLMASTRIGIGFVSGPVLLLLGLTVLKQPLSGLLHDPNVWQETAVLGLIGGFTERLVPNLLKQTGDEIESRAGTPVLAARSEQKSQESAAANSDKEKK
;
A
#
# COMPACT_ATOMS: atom_id res chain seq x y z
N MET A 1 47.11 -8.47 -7.86
CA MET A 1 47.78 -8.88 -6.61
C MET A 1 46.80 -8.56 -5.51
N ASP A 2 45.95 -9.52 -5.15
CA ASP A 2 45.25 -9.54 -3.86
C ASP A 2 44.95 -11.01 -3.57
N GLN A 3 45.55 -11.49 -2.49
CA GLN A 3 45.61 -12.90 -2.10
C GLN A 3 44.26 -13.30 -1.48
N TYR A 4 43.46 -14.06 -2.22
CA TYR A 4 42.36 -14.81 -1.64
C TYR A 4 42.93 -16.01 -0.89
N THR A 5 42.97 -15.90 0.44
CA THR A 5 43.33 -16.99 1.35
C THR A 5 42.27 -18.09 1.25
N ASN A 6 42.69 -19.26 0.75
CA ASN A 6 41.98 -20.53 0.88
C ASN A 6 41.83 -20.89 2.36
N GLY A 7 40.72 -20.47 2.96
CA GLY A 7 40.26 -20.98 4.23
C GLY A 7 39.69 -22.38 4.05
N THR A 8 40.38 -23.37 4.61
CA THR A 8 39.98 -24.76 4.77
C THR A 8 38.58 -24.86 5.36
N PHE A 9 37.62 -25.24 4.52
CA PHE A 9 36.22 -25.55 4.87
C PHE A 9 36.04 -27.04 5.24
N ASP A 10 37.05 -27.63 5.90
CA ASP A 10 37.01 -29.01 6.37
C ASP A 10 36.85 -29.03 7.89
N GLU A 11 35.61 -29.12 8.40
CA GLU A 11 35.24 -29.82 9.67
C GLU A 11 33.80 -29.59 10.20
N GLN A 12 32.82 -29.22 9.36
CA GLN A 12 31.40 -29.20 9.81
C GLN A 12 30.41 -29.93 8.88
N ALA A 13 30.92 -30.82 8.02
CA ALA A 13 30.10 -31.82 7.33
C ALA A 13 29.90 -33.08 8.20
N LYS A 14 29.53 -32.91 9.48
CA LYS A 14 28.78 -33.96 10.17
C LYS A 14 27.39 -33.93 9.56
N GLU A 15 27.22 -34.69 8.49
CA GLU A 15 25.93 -35.11 7.95
C GLU A 15 25.11 -35.69 9.11
N GLN A 16 24.37 -34.81 9.77
CA GLN A 16 23.32 -35.20 10.66
C GLN A 16 22.29 -35.88 9.75
N ASN A 17 22.16 -37.20 9.92
CA ASN A 17 21.03 -38.00 9.47
C ASN A 17 19.74 -37.47 10.13
N PHE A 18 19.33 -36.25 9.81
CA PHE A 18 18.16 -35.56 10.35
C PHE A 18 16.87 -36.04 9.67
N CYS A 19 16.96 -36.94 8.69
CA CYS A 19 15.84 -37.32 7.83
C CYS A 19 15.07 -38.58 8.28
N THR A 20 15.44 -39.27 9.36
CA THR A 20 14.85 -40.60 9.66
C THR A 20 13.89 -40.65 10.84
N THR A 21 13.92 -39.69 11.78
CA THR A 21 12.93 -39.66 12.87
C THR A 21 11.76 -38.76 12.52
N LYS A 22 10.59 -39.36 12.29
CA LYS A 22 9.31 -38.66 12.09
C LYS A 22 9.00 -37.80 13.32
N PHE A 23 9.03 -36.47 13.14
CA PHE A 23 8.63 -35.51 14.18
C PHE A 23 7.15 -35.73 14.53
N LYS A 24 6.88 -36.10 15.79
CA LYS A 24 5.54 -36.46 16.26
C LYS A 24 4.80 -35.27 16.84
N LEU A 25 3.47 -35.29 16.80
CA LEU A 25 2.64 -34.23 17.36
C LEU A 25 2.95 -33.94 18.84
N CYS A 26 3.19 -34.98 19.65
CA CYS A 26 3.52 -34.84 21.08
C CYS A 26 4.89 -34.17 21.37
N GLN A 27 5.73 -34.00 20.36
CA GLN A 27 7.01 -33.29 20.49
C GLN A 27 6.85 -31.78 20.31
N LEU A 28 5.71 -31.32 19.79
CA LEU A 28 5.41 -29.91 19.63
C LEU A 28 5.18 -29.26 21.01
N LYS A 29 6.01 -28.28 21.36
CA LYS A 29 5.92 -27.53 22.62
C LYS A 29 6.30 -26.08 22.37
N GLU A 30 5.70 -25.17 23.13
CA GLU A 30 6.08 -23.76 23.13
C GLU A 30 7.55 -23.57 23.50
N GLY A 31 8.24 -22.67 22.80
CA GLY A 31 9.67 -22.41 22.95
C GLY A 31 10.60 -23.47 22.35
N GLN A 32 10.07 -24.56 21.76
CA GLN A 32 10.86 -25.54 21.01
C GLN A 32 10.85 -25.24 19.51
N LYS A 33 11.76 -25.87 18.76
CA LYS A 33 11.75 -25.81 17.29
C LYS A 33 10.76 -26.83 16.72
N ASP A 34 10.00 -26.41 15.71
CA ASP A 34 9.14 -27.28 14.93
C ASP A 34 9.95 -28.18 13.97
N ARG A 35 9.26 -28.98 13.16
CA ARG A 35 9.88 -29.84 12.13
C ARG A 35 10.67 -29.05 11.07
N LEU A 36 10.34 -27.78 10.85
CA LEU A 36 11.00 -26.89 9.89
C LEU A 36 12.14 -26.08 10.53
N GLY A 37 12.37 -26.25 11.84
CA GLY A 37 13.40 -25.55 12.59
C GLY A 37 12.97 -24.16 13.11
N HIS A 38 11.70 -23.78 12.94
CA HIS A 38 11.15 -22.51 13.43
C HIS A 38 10.78 -22.61 14.90
N LEU A 39 11.06 -21.56 15.66
CA LEU A 39 10.66 -21.48 17.05
C LEU A 39 9.12 -21.40 17.16
N VAL A 40 8.52 -22.31 17.91
CA VAL A 40 7.10 -22.29 18.27
C VAL A 40 6.91 -21.23 19.34
N GLU A 41 6.23 -20.15 19.00
CA GLU A 41 5.99 -19.04 19.92
C GLU A 41 4.77 -19.30 20.82
N GLU A 42 3.71 -19.87 20.28
CA GLU A 42 2.42 -20.07 20.96
C GLU A 42 1.66 -21.21 20.29
N ILE A 43 1.00 -22.07 21.06
CA ILE A 43 0.13 -23.13 20.53
C ILE A 43 -1.31 -22.71 20.75
N PHE A 44 -2.05 -22.44 19.66
CA PHE A 44 -3.45 -22.01 19.75
C PHE A 44 -4.39 -23.18 20.01
N TRP A 45 -4.17 -24.29 19.30
CA TRP A 45 -4.96 -25.52 19.42
C TRP A 45 -4.04 -26.74 19.36
N ASN A 46 -4.34 -27.72 20.20
CA ASN A 46 -3.67 -29.01 20.22
C ASN A 46 -4.70 -30.11 20.48
N GLU A 47 -5.31 -30.58 19.39
CA GLU A 47 -6.19 -31.73 19.41
C GLU A 47 -5.32 -32.98 19.18
N GLY A 48 -5.69 -34.15 19.72
CA GLY A 48 -4.86 -35.36 19.60
C GLY A 48 -4.45 -35.74 18.16
N ASN A 49 -5.15 -35.21 17.16
CA ASN A 49 -4.97 -35.50 15.74
C ASN A 49 -4.38 -34.34 14.93
N TYR A 50 -4.22 -33.14 15.48
CA TYR A 50 -3.53 -32.02 14.82
C TYR A 50 -3.25 -30.88 15.81
N ALA A 51 -2.28 -30.01 15.49
CA ALA A 51 -2.04 -28.80 16.25
C ALA A 51 -1.89 -27.59 15.33
N VAL A 52 -2.45 -26.46 15.76
CA VAL A 52 -2.32 -25.16 15.11
C VAL A 52 -1.54 -24.24 16.04
N TYR A 53 -0.45 -23.67 15.55
CA TYR A 53 0.49 -22.91 16.36
C TYR A 53 1.04 -21.71 15.62
N ARG A 54 1.48 -20.69 16.38
CA ARG A 54 2.28 -19.58 15.87
C ARG A 54 3.76 -19.93 15.97
N SER A 55 4.47 -19.64 14.90
CA SER A 55 5.93 -19.63 14.84
C SER A 55 6.46 -18.23 14.55
N GLU A 56 7.78 -18.07 14.54
CA GLU A 56 8.44 -16.82 14.11
C GLU A 56 8.04 -16.33 12.71
N ARG A 57 7.52 -17.24 11.86
CA ARG A 57 7.11 -16.98 10.47
C ARG A 57 5.59 -16.92 10.28
N GLY A 58 4.81 -16.93 11.35
CA GLY A 58 3.35 -16.88 11.33
C GLY A 58 2.69 -18.20 11.74
N VAL A 59 1.45 -18.43 11.29
CA VAL A 59 0.62 -19.59 11.71
C VAL A 59 0.98 -20.85 10.92
N TYR A 60 1.17 -21.97 11.59
CA TYR A 60 1.47 -23.28 11.00
C TYR A 60 0.56 -24.38 11.57
N VAL A 61 0.49 -25.49 10.83
CA VAL A 61 -0.29 -26.68 11.19
C VAL A 61 0.64 -27.88 11.24
N GLN A 62 0.58 -28.61 12.34
CA GLN A 62 1.12 -29.96 12.45
C GLN A 62 -0.04 -30.93 12.30
N PHE A 63 -0.05 -31.68 11.19
CA PHE A 63 -1.06 -32.70 10.89
C PHE A 63 -0.90 -33.95 11.76
N ALA A 64 -1.88 -34.85 11.68
CA ALA A 64 -1.91 -36.13 12.38
C ALA A 64 -0.64 -36.97 12.16
N ASP A 65 -0.28 -37.78 13.15
CA ASP A 65 0.79 -38.75 13.02
C ASP A 65 0.39 -39.91 12.08
N SER A 66 -0.91 -40.19 11.91
CA SER A 66 -1.43 -41.17 10.95
C SER A 66 -1.31 -40.64 9.51
N PRO A 67 -0.70 -41.40 8.57
CA PRO A 67 -0.50 -40.92 7.20
C PRO A 67 -1.80 -40.70 6.42
N GLU A 68 -2.84 -41.49 6.69
CA GLU A 68 -4.14 -41.39 6.02
C GLU A 68 -4.90 -40.14 6.45
N GLU A 69 -5.00 -39.92 7.77
CA GLU A 69 -5.63 -38.71 8.33
C GLU A 69 -4.88 -37.45 7.92
N ALA A 70 -3.54 -37.48 7.96
CA ALA A 70 -2.73 -36.35 7.52
C ALA A 70 -2.91 -36.04 6.03
N ALA A 71 -3.15 -37.04 5.18
CA ALA A 71 -3.43 -36.82 3.77
C ALA A 71 -4.81 -36.15 3.57
N ALA A 72 -5.83 -36.60 4.30
CA ALA A 72 -7.16 -35.99 4.30
C ALA A 72 -7.10 -34.53 4.78
N GLN A 73 -6.47 -34.27 5.93
CA GLN A 73 -6.29 -32.92 6.48
C GLN A 73 -5.53 -31.99 5.53
N ARG A 74 -4.50 -32.48 4.83
CA ARG A 74 -3.78 -31.69 3.82
C ARG A 74 -4.67 -31.32 2.63
N SER A 75 -5.52 -32.25 2.19
CA SER A 75 -6.46 -32.00 1.10
C SER A 75 -7.50 -30.94 1.46
N GLU A 76 -7.97 -30.91 2.70
CA GLU A 76 -8.88 -29.86 3.19
C GLU A 76 -8.12 -28.53 3.35
N PHE A 77 -6.91 -28.57 3.91
CA PHE A 77 -6.06 -27.40 4.12
C PHE A 77 -5.61 -26.71 2.81
N THR A 78 -5.55 -27.44 1.68
CA THR A 78 -5.17 -26.81 0.41
C THR A 78 -6.10 -25.68 -0.01
N GLU A 79 -7.37 -25.68 0.42
CA GLU A 79 -8.36 -24.65 0.09
C GLU A 79 -8.02 -23.26 0.67
N ILE A 80 -7.40 -23.20 1.87
CA ILE A 80 -7.01 -21.94 2.56
C ILE A 80 -5.52 -21.59 2.39
N SER A 81 -4.77 -22.47 1.74
CA SER A 81 -3.31 -22.30 1.60
C SER A 81 -2.89 -20.98 0.94
N PRO A 82 -3.59 -20.43 -0.08
CA PRO A 82 -3.23 -19.13 -0.67
C PRO A 82 -3.37 -17.97 0.32
N GLU A 83 -4.50 -17.88 1.02
CA GLU A 83 -4.79 -16.81 1.99
C GLU A 83 -3.82 -16.85 3.17
N LEU A 84 -3.46 -18.06 3.63
CA LEU A 84 -2.48 -18.23 4.69
C LEU A 84 -1.07 -17.78 4.24
N CYS A 85 -0.67 -18.10 3.01
CA CYS A 85 0.61 -17.67 2.47
C CYS A 85 0.69 -16.15 2.36
N GLU A 86 -0.37 -15.51 1.86
CA GLU A 86 -0.45 -14.05 1.76
C GLU A 86 -0.44 -13.39 3.14
N LEU A 87 -1.20 -13.93 4.10
CA LEU A 87 -1.21 -13.40 5.45
C LEU A 87 0.18 -13.49 6.10
N ARG A 88 0.89 -14.63 5.96
CA ARG A 88 2.26 -14.77 6.48
C ARG A 88 3.22 -13.74 5.89
N TYR A 89 3.07 -13.44 4.60
CA TYR A 89 3.85 -12.37 3.98
C TYR A 89 3.54 -11.01 4.62
N LEU A 90 2.26 -10.67 4.78
CA LEU A 90 1.83 -9.40 5.36
C LEU A 90 2.24 -9.25 6.83
N THR A 91 2.08 -10.29 7.66
CA THR A 91 2.48 -10.24 9.07
C THR A 91 3.98 -10.15 9.22
N HIS A 92 4.76 -10.77 8.32
CA HIS A 92 6.21 -10.58 8.26
C HIS A 92 6.58 -9.12 7.91
N GLU A 93 5.88 -8.50 6.95
CA GLU A 93 6.08 -7.09 6.60
C GLU A 93 5.75 -6.16 7.79
N MET A 94 4.65 -6.42 8.51
CA MET A 94 4.30 -5.68 9.74
C MET A 94 5.38 -5.82 10.82
N ARG A 95 5.98 -7.01 10.97
CA ARG A 95 7.02 -7.30 11.97
C ARG A 95 8.37 -6.64 11.66
N SER A 96 8.71 -6.50 10.37
CA SER A 96 9.98 -5.88 9.92
C SER A 96 9.96 -4.34 9.89
N SER A 97 8.76 -3.75 9.95
CA SER A 97 8.54 -2.34 9.62
C SER A 97 8.97 -1.28 10.64
N TRP A 98 9.60 -1.64 11.77
CA TRP A 98 9.95 -0.68 12.82
C TRP A 98 11.44 -0.71 13.23
N PRO A 99 12.32 0.05 12.56
CA PRO A 99 13.74 0.10 12.89
C PRO A 99 14.12 1.10 14.01
N LEU A 100 13.24 2.02 14.42
CA LEU A 100 13.62 3.20 15.23
C LEU A 100 12.99 3.33 16.62
N GLY A 101 12.04 2.48 17.01
CA GLY A 101 11.50 2.48 18.38
C GLY A 101 12.00 1.28 19.13
N ARG A 102 12.48 1.56 20.34
CA ARG A 102 12.74 0.58 21.38
C ARG A 102 11.61 -0.44 21.36
N ARG A 103 11.92 -1.69 21.01
CA ARG A 103 11.04 -2.84 21.21
C ARG A 103 10.68 -2.86 22.69
N SER A 104 9.55 -2.26 23.05
CA SER A 104 8.99 -2.51 24.36
C SER A 104 8.55 -3.96 24.34
N GLN A 105 9.21 -4.79 25.14
CA GLN A 105 9.01 -6.23 25.23
C GLN A 105 7.57 -6.60 25.66
N THR A 106 6.78 -5.60 26.07
CA THR A 106 5.40 -5.72 26.54
C THR A 106 4.34 -5.42 25.49
N ASP A 107 4.70 -4.84 24.34
CA ASP A 107 3.69 -4.53 23.32
C ASP A 107 3.38 -5.80 22.52
N ARG A 108 2.21 -6.38 22.84
CA ARG A 108 1.58 -7.44 22.05
C ARG A 108 1.67 -7.07 20.58
N HIS A 109 2.35 -7.90 19.79
CA HIS A 109 2.55 -7.61 18.38
C HIS A 109 1.19 -7.42 17.69
N PRO A 110 1.00 -6.34 16.92
CA PRO A 110 -0.26 -6.08 16.23
C PRO A 110 -0.64 -7.19 15.24
N SER A 111 0.33 -8.01 14.81
CA SER A 111 0.09 -9.20 13.99
C SER A 111 -0.69 -10.31 14.70
N SER A 112 -0.65 -10.35 16.03
CA SER A 112 -1.19 -11.45 16.83
C SER A 112 -2.70 -11.63 16.62
N LEU A 113 -3.45 -10.56 16.39
CA LEU A 113 -4.90 -10.65 16.16
C LEU A 113 -5.20 -11.35 14.84
N TYR A 114 -4.46 -11.00 13.77
CA TYR A 114 -4.68 -11.61 12.45
C TYR A 114 -4.21 -13.07 12.43
N GLU A 115 -3.11 -13.37 13.10
CA GLU A 115 -2.60 -14.73 13.27
C GLU A 115 -3.56 -15.59 14.09
N HIS A 116 -4.18 -15.04 15.13
CA HIS A 116 -5.20 -15.75 15.90
C HIS A 116 -6.43 -16.08 15.07
N ASN A 117 -7.01 -15.10 14.36
CA ASN A 117 -8.18 -15.33 13.50
C ASN A 117 -7.88 -16.33 12.37
N MET A 118 -6.65 -16.32 11.85
CA MET A 118 -6.23 -17.29 10.84
C MET A 118 -6.03 -18.69 11.44
N ALA A 119 -5.51 -18.79 12.67
CA ALA A 119 -5.42 -20.06 13.38
C ALA A 119 -6.81 -20.66 13.65
N GLU A 120 -7.78 -19.81 14.03
CA GLU A 120 -9.18 -20.21 14.20
C GLU A 120 -9.80 -20.67 12.87
N ALA A 121 -9.56 -19.93 11.79
CA ALA A 121 -10.03 -20.31 10.44
C ALA A 121 -9.50 -21.69 10.01
N VAL A 122 -8.22 -21.95 10.25
CA VAL A 122 -7.58 -23.24 9.98
C VAL A 122 -8.19 -24.35 10.84
N MET A 123 -8.42 -24.10 12.13
CA MET A 123 -9.07 -25.05 13.03
C MET A 123 -10.48 -25.40 12.54
N LEU A 124 -11.30 -24.42 12.15
CA LEU A 124 -12.64 -24.66 11.60
C LEU A 124 -12.62 -25.54 10.34
N ILE A 125 -11.63 -25.36 9.46
CA ILE A 125 -11.47 -26.21 8.26
C ILE A 125 -11.13 -27.65 8.66
N LEU A 126 -10.20 -27.85 9.60
CA LEU A 126 -9.82 -29.19 10.08
C LEU A 126 -10.95 -29.87 10.87
N GLU A 127 -11.90 -29.09 11.41
CA GLU A 127 -13.15 -29.58 12.00
C GLU A 127 -14.27 -29.81 10.97
N LYS A 128 -13.98 -29.76 9.66
CA LYS A 128 -14.92 -29.92 8.55
C LYS A 128 -16.00 -28.85 8.46
N LYS A 129 -15.75 -27.66 9.01
CA LYS A 129 -16.59 -26.46 8.87
C LYS A 129 -16.01 -25.52 7.80
N ASN A 130 -15.72 -26.07 6.62
CA ASN A 130 -14.90 -25.42 5.58
C ASN A 130 -15.38 -24.00 5.23
N GLN A 131 -16.68 -23.82 4.99
CA GLN A 131 -17.22 -22.52 4.58
C GLN A 131 -16.97 -21.43 5.63
N GLN A 132 -17.20 -21.73 6.91
CA GLN A 132 -16.98 -20.77 8.00
C GLN A 132 -15.49 -20.44 8.14
N GLY A 133 -14.62 -21.44 8.02
CA GLY A 133 -13.17 -21.24 8.08
C GLY A 133 -12.66 -20.40 6.90
N ILE A 134 -13.14 -20.65 5.67
CA ILE A 134 -12.78 -19.87 4.48
C ILE A 134 -13.22 -18.41 4.64
N ASP A 135 -14.45 -18.17 5.10
CA ASP A 135 -14.97 -16.82 5.29
C ASP A 135 -14.18 -16.05 6.36
N LEU A 136 -13.82 -16.71 7.46
CA LEU A 136 -12.99 -16.13 8.52
C LEU A 136 -11.55 -15.84 8.03
N ALA A 137 -10.96 -16.73 7.22
CA ALA A 137 -9.65 -16.53 6.63
C ALA A 137 -9.60 -15.31 5.71
N LYS A 138 -10.60 -15.18 4.84
CA LYS A 138 -10.75 -14.02 3.95
C LYS A 138 -10.95 -12.73 4.73
N GLN A 139 -11.73 -12.78 5.81
CA GLN A 139 -11.90 -11.63 6.70
C GLN A 139 -10.58 -11.24 7.38
N ALA A 140 -9.84 -12.22 7.92
CA ALA A 140 -8.54 -11.99 8.55
C ALA A 140 -7.52 -11.38 7.57
N LEU A 141 -7.46 -11.92 6.35
CA LEU A 141 -6.63 -11.40 5.27
C LEU A 141 -7.02 -9.97 4.89
N LYS A 142 -8.31 -9.70 4.69
CA LYS A 142 -8.80 -8.36 4.38
C LYS A 142 -8.40 -7.35 5.46
N MET A 143 -8.58 -7.68 6.74
CA MET A 143 -8.18 -6.80 7.83
C MET A 143 -6.66 -6.55 7.86
N ALA A 144 -5.85 -7.56 7.55
CA ALA A 144 -4.40 -7.41 7.46
C ALA A 144 -3.99 -6.52 6.28
N VAL A 145 -4.61 -6.70 5.10
CA VAL A 145 -4.37 -5.87 3.91
C VAL A 145 -4.77 -4.41 4.18
N ASP A 146 -5.95 -4.19 4.75
CA ASP A 146 -6.44 -2.84 5.08
C ASP A 146 -5.49 -2.16 6.07
N ARG A 147 -4.97 -2.90 7.05
CA ARG A 147 -4.01 -2.39 8.03
C ARG A 147 -2.67 -2.02 7.39
N VAL A 148 -2.06 -2.93 6.61
CA VAL A 148 -0.78 -2.67 5.93
C VAL A 148 -0.91 -1.51 4.96
N THR A 149 -2.00 -1.45 4.21
CA THR A 149 -2.29 -0.36 3.28
C THR A 149 -2.44 0.96 4.03
N GLY A 150 -3.16 0.98 5.15
CA GLY A 150 -3.29 2.15 6.00
C GLY A 150 -1.94 2.63 6.56
N ASP A 151 -1.13 1.73 7.08
CA ASP A 151 0.19 2.07 7.63
C ASP A 151 1.16 2.57 6.55
N ASN A 152 1.19 1.92 5.38
CA ASN A 152 2.01 2.36 4.25
C ASN A 152 1.55 3.71 3.70
N THR A 153 0.24 3.97 3.68
CA THR A 153 -0.34 5.26 3.30
C THR A 153 0.06 6.36 4.30
N ALA A 154 -0.01 6.08 5.60
CA ALA A 154 0.40 7.01 6.65
C ALA A 154 1.90 7.33 6.57
N LYS A 155 2.77 6.33 6.32
CA LYS A 155 4.21 6.53 6.11
C LYS A 155 4.51 7.39 4.88
N TYR A 156 3.84 7.09 3.75
CA TYR A 156 3.95 7.87 2.53
C TYR A 156 3.59 9.34 2.78
N PHE A 157 2.43 9.59 3.42
CA PHE A 157 1.98 10.95 3.73
C PHE A 157 2.93 11.66 4.68
N SER A 158 3.36 10.98 5.74
CA SER A 158 4.30 11.55 6.72
C SER A 158 5.62 11.95 6.05
N CYS A 159 6.10 11.16 5.08
CA CYS A 159 7.26 11.52 4.27
C CYS A 159 7.00 12.76 3.40
N CYS A 160 5.85 12.85 2.72
CA CYS A 160 5.48 14.05 1.97
C CYS A 160 5.45 15.30 2.85
N VAL A 161 4.81 15.22 4.03
CA VAL A 161 4.77 16.32 5.01
C VAL A 161 6.17 16.71 5.45
N PHE A 162 7.02 15.72 5.77
CA PHE A 162 8.39 15.97 6.18
C PHE A 162 9.20 16.70 5.10
N VAL A 163 9.18 16.20 3.85
CA VAL A 163 9.88 16.82 2.73
C VAL A 163 9.33 18.23 2.45
N TRP A 164 8.01 18.42 2.51
CA TRP A 164 7.36 19.73 2.37
C TRP A 164 7.87 20.72 3.44
N VAL A 165 7.87 20.34 4.72
CA VAL A 165 8.36 21.19 5.83
C VAL A 165 9.84 21.53 5.65
N VAL A 166 10.68 20.55 5.28
CA VAL A 166 12.12 20.76 5.08
C VAL A 166 12.38 21.75 3.94
N LEU A 167 11.73 21.58 2.79
CA LEU A 167 11.89 22.50 1.65
C LEU A 167 11.35 23.90 1.97
N LEU A 168 10.25 23.99 2.73
CA LEU A 168 9.69 25.26 3.18
C LEU A 168 10.66 25.98 4.11
N ALA A 169 11.22 25.28 5.10
CA ALA A 169 12.21 25.85 6.01
C ALA A 169 13.47 26.33 5.27
N ILE A 170 13.97 25.53 4.32
CA ILE A 170 15.13 25.90 3.48
C ILE A 170 14.81 27.17 2.68
N GLY A 171 13.67 27.23 1.99
CA GLY A 171 13.32 28.40 1.18
C GLY A 171 13.09 29.66 2.01
N VAL A 172 12.48 29.54 3.20
CA VAL A 172 12.35 30.68 4.14
C VAL A 172 13.71 31.16 4.63
N ALA A 173 14.64 30.24 4.94
CA ALA A 173 16.00 30.61 5.32
C ALA A 173 16.73 31.35 4.18
N PHE A 174 16.54 30.94 2.92
CA PHE A 174 17.07 31.66 1.77
C PHE A 174 16.46 33.05 1.58
N LEU A 175 15.16 33.24 1.88
CA LEU A 175 14.49 34.54 1.82
C LEU A 175 14.96 35.52 2.91
N MET A 176 15.47 35.02 4.05
CA MET A 176 16.04 35.86 5.11
C MET A 176 17.40 36.45 4.72
N HIS A 177 18.10 35.86 3.75
CA HIS A 177 19.34 36.43 3.23
C HIS A 177 19.06 37.51 2.16
N PRO A 178 19.85 38.60 2.10
CA PRO A 178 19.69 39.61 1.06
C PRO A 178 19.98 39.00 -0.31
N GLN A 179 18.95 38.92 -1.16
CA GLN A 179 18.99 38.36 -2.50
C GLN A 179 18.55 39.42 -3.52
N SER A 180 18.85 39.19 -4.81
CA SER A 180 18.30 40.02 -5.88
C SER A 180 16.78 39.84 -5.96
N VAL A 181 16.06 40.90 -6.35
CA VAL A 181 14.58 40.90 -6.47
C VAL A 181 14.09 39.77 -7.39
N GLY A 182 14.85 39.45 -8.44
CA GLY A 182 14.54 38.33 -9.34
C GLY A 182 14.65 36.97 -8.67
N ALA A 183 15.71 36.72 -7.88
CA ALA A 183 15.90 35.46 -7.17
C ALA A 183 14.79 35.23 -6.12
N GLN A 184 14.35 36.29 -5.45
CA GLN A 184 13.25 36.21 -4.49
C GLN A 184 11.95 35.72 -5.13
N ALA A 185 11.61 36.19 -6.34
CA ALA A 185 10.42 35.72 -7.06
C ALA A 185 10.49 34.21 -7.37
N PHE A 186 11.64 33.70 -7.82
CA PHE A 186 11.79 32.26 -8.07
C PHE A 186 11.68 31.43 -6.80
N ILE A 187 12.24 31.89 -5.68
CA ILE A 187 12.13 31.20 -4.39
C ILE A 187 10.67 31.18 -3.91
N VAL A 188 9.96 32.31 -4.01
CA VAL A 188 8.53 32.38 -3.67
C VAL A 188 7.72 31.43 -4.55
N ALA A 189 7.93 31.42 -5.88
CA ALA A 189 7.26 30.49 -6.78
C ALA A 189 7.53 29.03 -6.41
N ALA A 190 8.77 28.68 -6.05
CA ALA A 190 9.14 27.34 -5.62
C ALA A 190 8.43 26.94 -4.31
N LEU A 191 8.41 27.82 -3.31
CA LEU A 191 7.73 27.58 -2.02
C LEU A 191 6.22 27.34 -2.18
N PHE A 192 5.56 28.17 -2.98
CA PHE A 192 4.15 27.97 -3.30
C PHE A 192 3.92 26.74 -4.19
N GLY A 193 4.87 26.39 -5.06
CA GLY A 193 4.86 25.12 -5.81
C GLY A 193 4.92 23.89 -4.93
N VAL A 194 5.81 23.85 -3.93
CA VAL A 194 5.87 22.75 -2.96
C VAL A 194 4.56 22.67 -2.17
N THR A 195 3.97 23.81 -1.80
CA THR A 195 2.68 23.85 -1.11
C THR A 195 1.54 23.35 -2.00
N GLY A 196 1.53 23.72 -3.28
CA GLY A 196 0.57 23.21 -4.27
C GLY A 196 0.67 21.69 -4.46
N ALA A 197 1.89 21.16 -4.52
CA ALA A 197 2.11 19.72 -4.60
C ALA A 197 1.65 18.99 -3.33
N MET A 198 1.87 19.58 -2.15
CA MET A 198 1.39 19.03 -0.88
C MET A 198 -0.14 19.00 -0.81
N LEU A 199 -0.82 20.06 -1.27
CA LEU A 199 -2.29 20.07 -1.39
C LEU A 199 -2.78 19.02 -2.38
N SER A 200 -2.08 18.82 -3.51
CA SER A 200 -2.37 17.75 -4.48
C SER A 200 -2.22 16.34 -3.89
N VAL A 201 -1.30 16.15 -2.95
CA VAL A 201 -1.17 14.89 -2.19
C VAL A 201 -2.30 14.74 -1.17
N ALA A 202 -2.64 15.81 -0.45
CA ALA A 202 -3.68 15.80 0.57
C ALA A 202 -5.07 15.47 -0.01
N THR A 203 -5.43 16.06 -1.15
CA THR A 203 -6.70 15.76 -1.84
C THR A 203 -6.79 14.29 -2.27
N ARG A 204 -5.66 13.70 -2.70
CA ARG A 204 -5.60 12.29 -3.07
C ARG A 204 -5.81 11.35 -1.88
N LEU A 205 -5.27 11.70 -0.72
CA LEU A 205 -5.47 10.90 0.49
C LEU A 205 -6.93 10.87 0.92
N GLY A 206 -7.65 11.99 0.77
CA GLY A 206 -9.09 12.03 0.99
C GLY A 206 -9.89 11.12 0.05
N ALA A 207 -9.37 10.84 -1.15
CA ALA A 207 -10.00 9.95 -2.12
C ALA A 207 -9.65 8.46 -1.94
N PHE A 208 -8.76 8.11 -1.00
CA PHE A 208 -8.25 6.73 -0.78
C PHE A 208 -7.68 6.02 -2.04
N GLU A 209 -7.39 6.75 -3.12
CA GLU A 209 -6.85 6.20 -4.39
C GLU A 209 -5.33 5.93 -4.35
N LEU A 210 -4.80 5.67 -3.16
CA LEU A 210 -3.39 5.34 -2.98
C LEU A 210 -3.30 3.84 -2.76
N TYR A 211 -2.81 3.15 -3.78
CA TYR A 211 -2.22 1.82 -3.63
C TYR A 211 -0.73 2.03 -3.40
N PRO A 212 -0.29 2.28 -2.14
CA PRO A 212 1.13 2.37 -1.86
C PRO A 212 1.78 1.04 -2.25
N CYS A 213 3.00 1.13 -2.76
CA CYS A 213 3.72 -0.06 -3.15
C CYS A 213 4.06 -0.86 -1.89
N GLN A 214 4.06 -2.19 -2.02
CA GLN A 214 4.35 -3.15 -0.95
C GLN A 214 5.76 -3.00 -0.36
N ARG A 215 6.64 -2.21 -0.99
CA ARG A 215 7.99 -1.92 -0.48
C ARG A 215 8.09 -0.47 -0.02
N SER A 216 8.29 -0.29 1.28
CA SER A 216 8.41 1.02 1.95
C SER A 216 9.43 1.97 1.31
N GLY A 217 10.60 1.45 0.87
CA GLY A 217 11.63 2.22 0.19
C GLY A 217 11.13 2.96 -1.07
N MET A 218 10.27 2.30 -1.85
CA MET A 218 9.70 2.89 -3.05
C MET A 218 8.69 3.99 -2.72
N ASN A 219 7.96 3.85 -1.61
CA ASN A 219 7.02 4.87 -1.16
C ASN A 219 7.74 6.17 -0.76
N TYR A 220 8.90 6.08 -0.10
CA TYR A 220 9.71 7.28 0.24
C TYR A 220 10.23 7.98 -1.01
N LEU A 221 10.72 7.22 -1.99
CA LEU A 221 11.20 7.80 -3.25
C LEU A 221 10.06 8.47 -4.01
N MET A 222 8.92 7.80 -4.15
CA MET A 222 7.72 8.33 -4.81
C MET A 222 7.17 9.59 -4.13
N ALA A 223 7.19 9.64 -2.79
CA ALA A 223 6.80 10.82 -2.03
C ALA A 223 7.75 12.01 -2.32
N SER A 224 9.05 11.74 -2.27
CA SER A 224 10.09 12.77 -2.44
C SER A 224 10.10 13.33 -3.87
N THR A 225 10.04 12.47 -4.89
CA THR A 225 10.01 12.90 -6.29
C THR A 225 8.79 13.77 -6.57
N ARG A 226 7.64 13.42 -5.99
CA ARG A 226 6.40 14.17 -6.18
C ARG A 226 6.47 15.59 -5.63
N ILE A 227 6.91 15.75 -4.37
CA ILE A 227 7.10 17.08 -3.80
C ILE A 227 8.20 17.85 -4.53
N GLY A 228 9.27 17.15 -4.97
CA GLY A 228 10.34 17.72 -5.77
C GLY A 228 9.88 18.26 -7.14
N ILE A 229 8.98 17.55 -7.83
CA ILE A 229 8.38 18.04 -9.09
C ILE A 229 7.62 19.35 -8.84
N GLY A 230 6.85 19.44 -7.75
CA GLY A 230 6.17 20.67 -7.34
C GLY A 230 7.11 21.85 -7.06
N PHE A 231 8.26 21.57 -6.43
CA PHE A 231 9.30 22.56 -6.19
C PHE A 231 9.84 23.15 -7.49
N VAL A 232 10.08 22.31 -8.51
CA VAL A 232 10.66 22.73 -9.79
C VAL A 232 9.60 23.35 -10.72
N SER A 233 8.36 22.86 -10.67
CA SER A 233 7.30 23.31 -11.57
C SER A 233 6.89 24.76 -11.32
N GLY A 234 6.94 25.25 -10.08
CA GLY A 234 6.63 26.64 -9.74
C GLY A 234 7.52 27.65 -10.48
N PRO A 235 8.85 27.61 -10.33
CA PRO A 235 9.79 28.46 -11.07
C PRO A 235 9.68 28.31 -12.59
N VAL A 236 9.50 27.08 -13.09
CA VAL A 236 9.32 26.85 -14.53
C VAL A 236 8.05 27.52 -15.05
N LEU A 237 6.94 27.43 -14.32
CA LEU A 237 5.70 28.08 -14.71
C LEU A 237 5.79 29.60 -14.62
N LEU A 238 6.53 30.13 -13.63
CA LEU A 238 6.85 31.55 -13.56
C LEU A 238 7.66 32.00 -14.79
N LEU A 239 8.70 31.25 -15.19
CA LEU A 239 9.48 31.55 -16.39
C LEU A 239 8.62 31.56 -17.66
N LEU A 240 7.74 30.58 -17.81
CA LEU A 240 6.78 30.52 -18.92
C LEU A 240 5.79 31.70 -18.88
N GLY A 241 5.33 32.09 -17.68
CA GLY A 241 4.51 33.27 -17.45
C GLY A 241 5.16 34.55 -17.96
N LEU A 242 6.44 34.74 -17.63
CA LEU A 242 7.22 35.92 -18.00
C LEU A 242 7.65 35.94 -19.47
N THR A 243 7.83 34.78 -20.11
CA THR A 243 8.36 34.67 -21.48
C THR A 243 7.25 34.52 -22.52
N VAL A 244 6.43 33.49 -22.39
CA VAL A 244 5.45 33.07 -23.42
C VAL A 244 4.10 33.77 -23.20
N LEU A 245 3.67 33.93 -21.95
CA LEU A 245 2.34 34.42 -21.60
C LEU A 245 2.30 35.94 -21.33
N LYS A 246 3.38 36.67 -21.61
CA LYS A 246 3.48 38.10 -21.28
C LYS A 246 2.33 38.95 -21.86
N GLN A 247 1.87 38.64 -23.07
CA GLN A 247 0.75 39.36 -23.74
C GLN A 247 -0.64 39.01 -23.19
N PRO A 248 -1.04 37.73 -23.06
CA PRO A 248 -2.35 37.39 -22.50
C PRO A 248 -2.46 37.68 -21.00
N LEU A 249 -1.34 37.62 -20.25
CA LEU A 249 -1.33 37.83 -18.80
C LEU A 249 -1.15 39.31 -18.41
N SER A 250 -0.77 40.22 -19.33
CA SER A 250 -0.55 41.63 -18.99
C SER A 250 -1.80 42.37 -18.47
N GLY A 251 -3.00 41.83 -18.74
CA GLY A 251 -4.26 42.32 -18.19
C GLY A 251 -4.55 41.85 -16.77
N LEU A 252 -3.92 40.75 -16.33
CA LEU A 252 -4.04 40.22 -14.96
C LEU A 252 -2.91 40.72 -14.04
N LEU A 253 -1.74 41.06 -14.61
CA LEU A 253 -0.50 41.42 -13.90
C LEU A 253 -0.29 42.94 -13.69
N HIS A 254 -1.36 43.74 -13.60
CA HIS A 254 -1.25 45.20 -13.70
C HIS A 254 -0.89 45.91 -12.38
N ASP A 255 -0.73 45.19 -11.26
CA ASP A 255 -0.59 45.76 -9.91
C ASP A 255 0.75 45.44 -9.20
N PRO A 256 1.19 46.26 -8.23
CA PRO A 256 2.55 46.25 -7.66
C PRO A 256 2.87 45.06 -6.73
N ASN A 257 1.96 44.10 -6.54
CA ASN A 257 2.19 42.93 -5.71
C ASN A 257 2.70 41.73 -6.53
N VAL A 258 3.85 41.89 -7.17
CA VAL A 258 4.56 40.87 -7.97
C VAL A 258 4.68 39.52 -7.23
N TRP A 259 4.75 39.55 -5.90
CA TRP A 259 4.84 38.34 -5.08
C TRP A 259 3.55 37.52 -5.02
N GLN A 260 2.37 38.15 -5.10
CA GLN A 260 1.07 37.46 -5.04
C GLN A 260 0.82 36.65 -6.32
N GLU A 261 1.09 37.25 -7.47
CA GLU A 261 0.98 36.60 -8.77
C GLU A 261 1.96 35.44 -8.90
N THR A 262 3.19 35.67 -8.45
CA THR A 262 4.24 34.66 -8.38
C THR A 262 3.84 33.49 -7.48
N ALA A 263 3.21 33.78 -6.33
CA ALA A 263 2.70 32.78 -5.42
C ALA A 263 1.55 31.95 -6.04
N VAL A 264 0.60 32.60 -6.71
CA VAL A 264 -0.53 31.92 -7.37
C VAL A 264 -0.02 31.03 -8.51
N LEU A 265 0.89 31.54 -9.36
CA LEU A 265 1.49 30.74 -10.42
C LEU A 265 2.29 29.56 -9.85
N GLY A 266 3.08 29.79 -8.80
CA GLY A 266 3.79 28.72 -8.09
C GLY A 266 2.82 27.63 -7.61
N LEU A 267 1.77 28.03 -6.90
CA LEU A 267 0.75 27.13 -6.35
C LEU A 267 0.07 26.30 -7.43
N ILE A 268 -0.35 26.94 -8.53
CA ILE A 268 -0.95 26.26 -9.68
C ILE A 268 0.05 25.28 -10.28
N GLY A 269 1.30 25.69 -10.50
CA GLY A 269 2.37 24.84 -11.03
C GLY A 269 2.65 23.60 -10.17
N GLY A 270 2.58 23.73 -8.85
CA GLY A 270 2.71 22.60 -7.92
C GLY A 270 1.53 21.63 -7.99
N PHE A 271 0.34 22.15 -8.28
CA PHE A 271 -0.90 21.38 -8.29
C PHE A 271 -1.22 20.78 -9.69
N THR A 272 -0.61 21.30 -10.77
CA THR A 272 -0.90 20.91 -12.18
C THR A 272 -0.47 19.51 -12.58
N GLU A 273 0.53 18.91 -11.91
CA GLU A 273 0.97 17.53 -12.15
C GLU A 273 -0.23 16.55 -12.24
N ARG A 274 -1.31 16.83 -11.50
CA ARG A 274 -2.56 16.06 -11.54
C ARG A 274 -3.80 16.78 -12.01
N LEU A 275 -3.88 18.12 -11.91
CA LEU A 275 -5.02 18.81 -12.54
C LEU A 275 -5.06 18.53 -14.03
N VAL A 276 -3.91 18.53 -14.72
CA VAL A 276 -3.92 18.37 -16.17
C VAL A 276 -4.50 17.00 -16.57
N PRO A 277 -4.02 15.85 -16.06
CA PRO A 277 -4.65 14.57 -16.35
C PRO A 277 -6.12 14.46 -15.90
N ASN A 278 -6.48 14.97 -14.71
CA ASN A 278 -7.84 14.84 -14.20
C ASN A 278 -8.84 15.71 -14.99
N LEU A 279 -8.45 16.93 -15.36
CA LEU A 279 -9.23 17.80 -16.22
C LEU A 279 -9.33 17.22 -17.63
N LEU A 280 -8.24 16.68 -18.19
CA LEU A 280 -8.29 16.02 -19.50
C LEU A 280 -9.19 14.79 -19.51
N LYS A 281 -9.17 13.97 -18.45
CA LYS A 281 -10.10 12.85 -18.29
C LYS A 281 -11.53 13.32 -18.15
N GLN A 282 -11.80 14.26 -17.24
CA GLN A 282 -13.16 14.77 -17.01
C GLN A 282 -13.72 15.46 -18.25
N THR A 283 -12.93 16.25 -18.96
CA THR A 283 -13.31 16.87 -20.24
C THR A 283 -13.45 15.81 -21.33
N GLY A 284 -12.62 14.77 -21.34
CA GLY A 284 -12.76 13.63 -22.24
C GLY A 284 -14.08 12.88 -22.02
N ASP A 285 -14.40 12.54 -20.78
CA ASP A 285 -15.64 11.87 -20.37
C ASP A 285 -16.87 12.76 -20.62
N GLU A 286 -16.75 14.08 -20.40
CA GLU A 286 -17.81 15.05 -20.72
C GLU A 286 -18.00 15.19 -22.24
N ILE A 287 -16.92 15.19 -23.02
CA ILE A 287 -16.99 15.18 -24.48
C ILE A 287 -17.57 13.85 -24.98
N GLU A 288 -17.21 12.70 -24.40
CA GLU A 288 -17.73 11.39 -24.79
C GLU A 288 -19.21 11.22 -24.42
N SER A 289 -19.61 11.73 -23.25
CA SER A 289 -21.01 11.74 -22.81
C SER A 289 -21.87 12.75 -23.57
N ARG A 290 -21.32 13.91 -23.97
CA ARG A 290 -22.02 14.87 -24.86
C ARG A 290 -22.01 14.42 -26.32
N ALA A 291 -20.95 13.77 -26.78
CA ALA A 291 -20.84 13.14 -28.10
C ALA A 291 -21.44 11.73 -28.07
N GLY A 292 -22.56 11.57 -27.35
CA GLY A 292 -23.27 10.30 -27.18
C GLY A 292 -23.26 9.50 -28.46
N THR A 293 -22.46 8.43 -28.46
CA THR A 293 -22.32 7.54 -29.59
C THR A 293 -23.75 7.12 -30.00
N PRO A 294 -24.19 7.34 -31.26
CA PRO A 294 -25.58 7.11 -31.68
C PRO A 294 -26.05 5.67 -31.42
N VAL A 295 -25.11 4.75 -31.24
CA VAL A 295 -25.32 3.35 -30.87
C VAL A 295 -25.89 3.19 -29.45
N LEU A 296 -25.50 4.02 -28.47
CA LEU A 296 -26.03 3.95 -27.10
C LEU A 296 -27.43 4.57 -26.98
N ALA A 297 -27.68 5.66 -27.71
CA ALA A 297 -29.02 6.25 -27.82
C ALA A 297 -30.00 5.24 -28.45
N ALA A 298 -29.62 4.61 -29.57
CA ALA A 298 -30.44 3.58 -30.21
C ALA A 298 -30.69 2.35 -29.31
N ARG A 299 -29.71 1.94 -28.49
CA ARG A 299 -29.88 0.81 -27.55
C ARG A 299 -30.77 1.15 -26.37
N SER A 300 -30.74 2.40 -25.90
CA SER A 300 -31.66 2.87 -24.84
C SER A 300 -33.10 2.97 -25.33
N GLU A 301 -33.32 3.36 -26.60
CA GLU A 301 -34.63 3.35 -27.24
C GLU A 301 -35.15 1.92 -27.42
N GLN A 302 -34.32 0.99 -27.90
CA GLN A 302 -34.68 -0.42 -28.03
C GLN A 302 -35.07 -1.05 -26.68
N LYS A 303 -34.30 -0.79 -25.63
CA LYS A 303 -34.57 -1.32 -24.29
C LYS A 303 -35.85 -0.72 -23.68
N SER A 304 -36.16 0.54 -24.01
CA SER A 304 -37.41 1.20 -23.58
C SER A 304 -38.63 0.64 -24.32
N GLN A 305 -38.48 0.31 -25.62
CA GLN A 305 -39.52 -0.35 -26.41
C GLN A 305 -39.76 -1.81 -25.97
N GLU A 306 -38.71 -2.58 -25.67
CA GLU A 306 -38.83 -3.94 -25.13
C GLU A 306 -39.52 -3.97 -23.76
N SER A 307 -39.20 -3.00 -22.89
CA SER A 307 -39.82 -2.87 -21.57
C SER A 307 -41.30 -2.48 -21.66
N ALA A 308 -41.67 -1.64 -22.62
CA ALA A 308 -43.06 -1.26 -22.88
C ALA A 308 -43.88 -2.44 -23.45
N ALA A 309 -43.29 -3.23 -24.35
CA ALA A 309 -43.93 -4.42 -24.93
C ALA A 309 -44.20 -5.49 -23.85
N ALA A 310 -43.21 -5.76 -22.98
CA ALA A 310 -43.32 -6.75 -21.91
C ALA A 310 -44.37 -6.39 -20.84
N ASN A 311 -44.64 -5.10 -20.62
CA ASN A 311 -45.72 -4.67 -19.72
C ASN A 311 -47.11 -4.80 -20.37
N SER A 312 -47.24 -4.60 -21.69
CA SER A 312 -48.55 -4.73 -22.37
C SER A 312 -49.10 -6.16 -22.39
N ASP A 313 -48.22 -7.17 -22.36
CA ASP A 313 -48.62 -8.58 -22.30
C ASP A 313 -49.07 -9.02 -20.91
N LYS A 314 -48.70 -8.29 -19.86
CA LYS A 314 -49.15 -8.56 -18.49
C LYS A 314 -50.55 -8.02 -18.20
N GLU A 315 -51.02 -7.00 -18.91
CA GLU A 315 -52.37 -6.43 -18.73
C GLU A 315 -53.47 -7.21 -19.47
N LYS A 316 -53.12 -8.17 -20.35
CA LYS A 316 -54.08 -8.96 -21.13
C LYS A 316 -54.37 -10.37 -20.59
N LYS A 317 -53.81 -10.73 -19.43
CA LYS A 317 -54.11 -11.97 -18.70
C LYS A 317 -54.85 -11.66 -17.40
#